data_AF-A0A9N9QKF7-F1
#
_entry.id   AF-A0A9N9QKF7-F1
#
_cell.length_a   1.000
_cell.length_b   1.000
_cell.length_c   1.000
_cell.angle_alpha   90.00
_cell.angle_beta   90.00
_cell.angle_gamma   90.00
#
_symmetry.space_group_name_H-M   'P 1'
#
loop_
_entity.id
_entity.type
_entity.pdbx_description
1 polymer ?
#
loop_
_entity_poly.entity_id
_entity_poly.type
_entity_poly.pdbx_seq_one_letter_code
_entity_poly.pdbx_strand_id
1 'polypeptide(L)'
;MSVHKKIAFDHSTVKLLKNTIATNIQMVMKKKTIPTKHENKSSSCSKNEIIENDNTNNKCDASTPDNNYYEAPSEVPSTSKINENFDNSNNADFVVKNISRLYNHSSLPRNLIQTIIDNSQELVEDIFNVVCNRLSSNQNFAGKIIVADEFSKINEKFQMLKTEHMRFKYFKNSETFLRPKSFYIGTRTTLSNISSTEALEVIIKNAEVKKICLKTKLKHFLELPNVYSNILLFIEKETATPEVLSSVYQGALWNKMKAKFGTRTVFPFSLFLIDDFEPCNSLGSRAGLYKVGAVYISLACIPPEQASSLENIFLSQLFYSNDRSTYGNENFFSTLIYELSRGVKEVCVWNKLPNFDVTQNIYVDLMHDLLEGVLRYDIALIINDLINKKIFTLENLNERIKFFQFSKCNVGNPMPQIKMTHLKNKCIVISAAEMLSLTTYFGVLIGDLVPSEEPTWKFYVKIFEMMEILLSRYFTKVKLQYLGVLIEEHHNSFLEIFNE
;
A
#
# COMPACT_ATOMS: atom_id res chain seq x y z
N MET A 1 -56.47 -27.13 -21.31
CA MET A 1 -56.88 -26.97 -19.89
C MET A 1 -55.66 -26.42 -19.14
N SER A 2 -55.78 -25.18 -18.67
CA SER A 2 -54.72 -24.36 -18.08
C SER A 2 -54.26 -24.88 -16.72
N VAL A 3 -52.94 -24.95 -16.49
CA VAL A 3 -52.32 -24.63 -15.18
C VAL A 3 -50.93 -24.01 -15.43
N HIS A 4 -50.87 -22.69 -15.60
CA HIS A 4 -49.65 -21.90 -15.38
C HIS A 4 -49.53 -21.65 -13.87
N LYS A 5 -48.53 -22.25 -13.21
CA LYS A 5 -48.09 -21.82 -11.88
C LYS A 5 -47.17 -20.61 -12.06
N LYS A 6 -47.67 -19.43 -11.70
CA LYS A 6 -46.86 -18.23 -11.42
C LYS A 6 -45.76 -18.60 -10.41
N ILE A 7 -44.49 -18.47 -10.80
CA ILE A 7 -43.41 -18.27 -9.84
C ILE A 7 -43.29 -16.77 -9.68
N ALA A 8 -44.04 -16.22 -8.73
CA ALA A 8 -43.75 -14.90 -8.20
C ALA A 8 -42.51 -15.05 -7.30
N PHE A 9 -41.51 -14.19 -7.48
CA PHE A 9 -40.44 -14.05 -6.49
C PHE A 9 -41.09 -13.58 -5.18
N ASP A 10 -41.17 -14.50 -4.22
CA ASP A 10 -41.69 -14.25 -2.89
C ASP A 10 -40.87 -13.13 -2.22
N HIS A 11 -41.57 -12.31 -1.44
CA HIS A 11 -41.03 -11.30 -0.55
C HIS A 11 -39.91 -11.86 0.35
N SER A 12 -39.88 -13.18 0.58
CA SER A 12 -38.81 -13.93 1.24
C SER A 12 -37.47 -13.93 0.50
N THR A 13 -37.42 -13.97 -0.83
CA THR A 13 -36.17 -14.00 -1.63
C THR A 13 -35.51 -12.63 -1.70
N VAL A 14 -36.30 -11.55 -1.84
CA VAL A 14 -35.80 -10.17 -1.74
C VAL A 14 -35.34 -9.87 -0.31
N LYS A 15 -36.02 -10.44 0.70
CA LYS A 15 -35.60 -10.37 2.10
C LYS A 15 -34.33 -11.20 2.36
N LEU A 16 -34.14 -12.33 1.66
CA LEU A 16 -32.92 -13.13 1.71
C LEU A 16 -31.75 -12.36 1.11
N LEU A 17 -31.91 -11.73 -0.05
CA LEU A 17 -30.89 -10.84 -0.66
C LEU A 17 -30.54 -9.65 0.25
N LYS A 18 -31.54 -8.96 0.80
CA LYS A 18 -31.31 -7.87 1.77
C LYS A 18 -30.64 -8.37 3.05
N ASN A 19 -31.00 -9.56 3.54
CA ASN A 19 -30.39 -10.16 4.72
C ASN A 19 -28.96 -10.66 4.45
N THR A 20 -28.67 -11.23 3.28
CA THR A 20 -27.31 -11.65 2.89
C THR A 20 -26.40 -10.43 2.76
N ILE A 21 -26.89 -9.34 2.15
CA ILE A 21 -26.18 -8.06 2.07
C ILE A 21 -25.98 -7.47 3.49
N ALA A 22 -27.00 -7.48 4.34
CA ALA A 22 -26.90 -6.99 5.72
C ALA A 22 -25.97 -7.85 6.61
N THR A 23 -25.94 -9.16 6.39
CA THR A 23 -25.08 -10.11 7.13
C THR A 23 -23.62 -9.98 6.69
N ASN A 24 -23.39 -9.75 5.39
CA ASN A 24 -22.07 -9.43 4.84
C ASN A 24 -21.56 -8.07 5.36
N ILE A 25 -22.44 -7.08 5.49
CA ILE A 25 -22.12 -5.79 6.12
C ILE A 25 -21.80 -5.97 7.62
N GLN A 26 -22.56 -6.78 8.37
CA GLN A 26 -22.28 -7.05 9.79
C GLN A 26 -20.99 -7.85 10.03
N MET A 27 -20.64 -8.79 9.15
CA MET A 27 -19.36 -9.51 9.21
C MET A 27 -18.16 -8.60 8.97
N VAL A 28 -18.31 -7.55 8.16
CA VAL A 28 -17.30 -6.51 7.95
C VAL A 28 -17.22 -5.55 9.14
N MET A 29 -18.35 -5.25 9.80
CA MET A 29 -18.37 -4.31 10.94
C MET A 29 -17.87 -4.89 12.27
N LYS A 30 -18.00 -6.20 12.53
CA LYS A 30 -17.50 -6.83 13.78
C LYS A 30 -15.97 -6.89 13.92
N LYS A 31 -15.19 -6.50 12.90
CA LYS A 31 -13.72 -6.51 12.93
C LYS A 31 -13.06 -5.16 13.26
N LYS A 32 -13.81 -4.13 13.68
CA LYS A 32 -13.27 -2.78 13.94
C LYS A 32 -13.67 -2.14 15.27
N THR A 33 -13.77 -2.92 16.35
CA THR A 33 -13.93 -2.35 17.70
C THR A 33 -12.73 -2.66 18.59
N ILE A 34 -11.72 -1.78 18.54
CA ILE A 34 -10.85 -1.42 19.68
C ILE A 34 -10.69 0.12 19.63
N PRO A 35 -10.83 0.85 20.76
CA PRO A 35 -11.07 2.30 20.75
C PRO A 35 -9.79 3.11 20.53
N THR A 36 -9.79 4.00 19.54
CA THR A 36 -8.76 5.04 19.37
C THR A 36 -9.08 6.24 20.25
N LYS A 37 -8.17 6.56 21.19
CA LYS A 37 -8.15 7.84 21.90
C LYS A 37 -7.98 8.99 20.91
N HIS A 38 -8.82 10.00 21.07
CA HIS A 38 -8.82 11.27 20.34
C HIS A 38 -7.52 12.05 20.57
N GLU A 39 -6.91 12.54 19.50
CA GLU A 39 -6.15 13.80 19.50
C GLU A 39 -6.68 14.67 18.36
N ASN A 40 -7.24 15.82 18.75
CA ASN A 40 -7.77 16.84 17.88
C ASN A 40 -6.63 17.56 17.14
N LYS A 41 -6.70 17.62 15.80
CA LYS A 41 -6.04 18.67 15.02
C LYS A 41 -7.11 19.50 14.33
N SER A 42 -7.36 20.67 14.91
CA SER A 42 -8.12 21.76 14.31
C SER A 42 -7.31 22.42 13.19
N SER A 43 -7.83 22.43 11.98
CA SER A 43 -7.42 23.32 10.90
C SER A 43 -8.62 24.18 10.51
N SER A 44 -8.74 25.37 11.11
CA SER A 44 -9.67 26.41 10.66
C SER A 44 -8.99 27.23 9.56
N CYS A 45 -9.43 27.05 8.32
CA CYS A 45 -9.15 27.97 7.23
C CYS A 45 -10.18 29.09 7.28
N SER A 46 -9.68 30.32 7.34
CA SER A 46 -10.40 31.59 7.45
C SER A 46 -11.32 31.86 6.25
N LYS A 47 -12.55 32.29 6.53
CA LYS A 47 -13.38 33.08 5.63
C LYS A 47 -13.80 34.35 6.36
N ASN A 48 -13.45 35.48 5.75
CA ASN A 48 -13.84 36.83 6.17
C ASN A 48 -15.34 37.03 5.89
N GLU A 49 -16.11 37.42 6.90
CA GLU A 49 -17.33 38.20 6.73
C GLU A 49 -17.34 39.33 7.77
N ILE A 50 -17.57 40.54 7.26
CA ILE A 50 -17.62 41.82 7.96
C ILE A 50 -19.10 42.06 8.28
N ILE A 51 -19.50 42.16 9.56
CA ILE A 51 -20.69 42.90 10.01
C ILE A 51 -20.42 43.54 11.39
N GLU A 52 -21.06 44.68 11.57
CA GLU A 52 -20.79 45.86 12.39
C GLU A 52 -20.88 45.76 13.93
N ASN A 53 -20.32 46.82 14.52
CA ASN A 53 -20.30 47.24 15.93
C ASN A 53 -21.63 47.12 16.68
N ASP A 54 -21.55 46.87 17.99
CA ASP A 54 -22.16 47.82 18.95
C ASP A 54 -21.52 47.78 20.35
N ASN A 55 -21.43 48.97 20.92
CA ASN A 55 -20.84 49.32 22.21
C ASN A 55 -21.62 48.75 23.40
N THR A 56 -20.96 48.48 24.53
CA THR A 56 -21.13 49.26 25.78
C THR A 56 -20.33 48.71 26.97
N ASN A 57 -19.51 49.61 27.52
CA ASN A 57 -19.07 49.80 28.91
C ASN A 57 -19.56 48.81 29.99
N ASN A 58 -18.63 48.35 30.83
CA ASN A 58 -18.62 48.79 32.23
C ASN A 58 -17.25 48.67 32.90
N LYS A 59 -16.95 49.73 33.67
CA LYS A 59 -15.69 50.09 34.33
C LYS A 59 -15.62 49.53 35.75
N CYS A 60 -14.36 49.32 36.18
CA CYS A 60 -13.73 49.55 37.48
C CYS A 60 -14.41 49.05 38.77
N ASP A 61 -13.64 48.39 39.65
CA ASP A 61 -12.98 49.13 40.74
C ASP A 61 -11.93 48.29 41.48
N ALA A 62 -10.90 48.99 41.91
CA ALA A 62 -9.72 48.50 42.60
C ALA A 62 -9.91 48.56 44.13
N SER A 63 -9.36 47.59 44.86
CA SER A 63 -8.76 47.82 46.18
C SER A 63 -7.82 46.68 46.58
N THR A 64 -6.57 47.05 46.83
CA THR A 64 -5.57 46.39 47.69
C THR A 64 -5.13 47.47 48.69
N PRO A 65 -4.36 47.21 49.78
CA PRO A 65 -3.68 45.96 50.17
C PRO A 65 -3.81 45.62 51.67
N ASP A 66 -3.32 44.46 52.10
CA ASP A 66 -2.76 44.32 53.45
C ASP A 66 -1.51 43.43 53.42
N ASN A 67 -0.40 44.03 53.84
CA ASN A 67 0.90 43.40 54.06
C ASN A 67 0.89 42.71 55.42
N ASN A 68 1.37 41.47 55.50
CA ASN A 68 2.04 40.97 56.70
C ASN A 68 3.13 39.97 56.30
N TYR A 69 4.37 40.41 56.46
CA TYR A 69 5.57 39.58 56.52
C TYR A 69 5.57 38.80 57.83
N TYR A 70 5.80 37.48 57.80
CA TYR A 70 6.57 36.76 58.82
C TYR A 70 7.26 35.54 58.19
N GLU A 71 8.48 35.32 58.68
CA GLU A 71 9.58 34.54 58.13
C GLU A 71 9.38 33.01 58.11
N ALA A 72 10.13 32.35 57.22
CA ALA A 72 10.29 30.90 57.19
C ALA A 72 11.19 30.39 58.34
N PRO A 73 10.97 29.16 58.84
CA PRO A 73 12.04 28.39 59.45
C PRO A 73 12.65 27.43 58.42
N SER A 74 13.94 27.63 58.22
CA SER A 74 14.89 26.71 57.61
C SER A 74 15.09 25.45 58.46
N GLU A 75 14.75 24.28 57.95
CA GLU A 75 15.37 23.02 58.36
C GLU A 75 15.60 22.12 57.14
N VAL A 76 16.86 21.74 56.96
CA VAL A 76 17.37 20.81 55.94
C VAL A 76 17.33 19.40 56.53
N PRO A 77 16.68 18.42 55.90
CA PRO A 77 17.00 17.01 56.11
C PRO A 77 18.01 16.55 55.05
N SER A 78 19.14 16.11 55.59
CA SER A 78 20.27 15.40 55.03
C SER A 78 20.02 14.45 53.83
N THR A 79 21.01 14.48 52.95
CA THR A 79 21.29 13.49 51.89
C THR A 79 21.33 12.06 52.40
N SER A 80 20.42 11.19 51.91
CA SER A 80 20.75 9.85 51.44
C SER A 80 19.53 9.15 50.85
N LYS A 81 19.73 8.48 49.71
CA LYS A 81 18.79 7.60 48.97
C LYS A 81 17.78 8.29 48.06
N ILE A 82 18.27 8.80 46.92
CA ILE A 82 17.46 8.84 45.70
C ILE A 82 18.13 7.93 44.67
N ASN A 83 17.62 6.70 44.65
CA ASN A 83 17.63 5.68 43.61
C ASN A 83 18.56 5.89 42.41
N GLU A 84 19.63 5.10 42.41
CA GLU A 84 20.14 4.41 41.23
C GLU A 84 18.97 3.72 40.51
N ASN A 85 18.47 4.31 39.43
CA ASN A 85 17.74 3.68 38.32
C ASN A 85 17.49 4.74 37.24
N PHE A 86 18.55 5.46 36.84
CA PHE A 86 18.58 6.06 35.51
C PHE A 86 19.03 4.96 34.54
N ASP A 87 18.07 4.44 33.77
CA ASP A 87 18.35 3.56 32.65
C ASP A 87 19.47 4.16 31.79
N ASN A 88 20.55 3.39 31.65
CA ASN A 88 21.66 3.62 30.72
C ASN A 88 21.22 3.46 29.25
N SER A 89 20.11 4.08 28.84
CA SER A 89 19.87 4.36 27.42
C SER A 89 20.65 5.62 27.08
N ASN A 90 21.67 5.51 26.22
CA ASN A 90 22.42 6.66 25.70
C ASN A 90 21.45 7.77 25.25
N ASN A 91 21.33 8.86 26.00
CA ASN A 91 20.46 10.01 25.67
C ASN A 91 20.74 10.56 24.26
N ALA A 92 21.96 10.35 23.76
CA ALA A 92 22.43 10.74 22.44
C ALA A 92 21.80 9.96 21.26
N ASP A 93 21.18 8.78 21.49
CA ASP A 93 20.56 7.98 20.43
C ASP A 93 19.19 8.52 19.97
N PHE A 94 18.60 9.45 20.73
CA PHE A 94 17.40 10.18 20.32
C PHE A 94 17.64 11.04 19.07
N VAL A 95 18.83 11.63 18.90
CA VAL A 95 19.18 12.44 17.72
C VAL A 95 19.11 11.59 16.46
N VAL A 96 19.74 10.41 16.49
CA VAL A 96 19.72 9.43 15.40
C VAL A 96 18.27 9.04 15.09
N LYS A 97 17.48 8.71 16.12
CA LYS A 97 16.07 8.32 15.97
C LYS A 97 15.22 9.41 15.31
N ASN A 98 15.40 10.68 15.66
CA ASN A 98 14.67 11.77 15.02
C ASN A 98 15.07 11.98 13.58
N ILE A 99 16.37 11.99 13.29
CA ILE A 99 16.85 12.12 11.91
C ILE A 99 16.33 10.95 11.07
N SER A 100 16.39 9.72 11.57
CA SER A 100 15.82 8.56 10.87
C SER A 100 14.32 8.69 10.62
N ARG A 101 13.54 9.26 11.56
CA ARG A 101 12.11 9.54 11.37
C ARG A 101 11.85 10.58 10.27
N LEU A 102 12.65 11.64 10.20
CA LEU A 102 12.56 12.63 9.11
C LEU A 102 12.80 11.97 7.75
N TYR A 103 13.79 11.09 7.67
CA TYR A 103 14.11 10.34 6.45
C TYR A 103 13.02 9.33 6.05
N ASN A 104 12.21 8.85 7.00
CA ASN A 104 11.08 7.95 6.75
C ASN A 104 9.83 8.69 6.23
N HIS A 105 9.80 10.02 6.30
CA HIS A 105 8.68 10.81 5.83
C HIS A 105 8.79 11.04 4.31
N SER A 106 7.98 10.31 3.53
CA SER A 106 8.05 10.31 2.06
C SER A 106 7.80 11.68 1.41
N SER A 107 7.04 12.56 2.07
CA SER A 107 6.69 13.88 1.53
C SER A 107 7.74 14.97 1.78
N LEU A 108 8.81 14.70 2.54
CA LEU A 108 9.82 15.71 2.88
C LEU A 108 10.97 15.69 1.87
N PRO A 109 11.19 16.80 1.13
CA PRO A 109 12.36 16.95 0.26
C PRO A 109 13.68 16.89 1.04
N ARG A 110 14.76 16.42 0.40
CA ARG A 110 16.08 16.27 1.03
C ARG A 110 16.70 17.59 1.50
N ASN A 111 16.49 18.66 0.73
CA ASN A 111 16.92 20.01 1.12
C ASN A 111 16.19 20.49 2.38
N LEU A 112 14.88 20.24 2.49
CA LEU A 112 14.10 20.61 3.68
C LEU A 112 14.55 19.82 4.91
N ILE A 113 14.87 18.53 4.76
CA ILE A 113 15.43 17.72 5.86
C ILE A 113 16.73 18.32 6.35
N GLN A 114 17.61 18.81 5.47
CA GLN A 114 18.84 19.49 5.88
C GLN A 114 18.53 20.76 6.69
N THR A 115 17.63 21.61 6.21
CA THR A 115 17.22 22.82 6.94
C THR A 115 16.63 22.50 8.31
N ILE A 116 15.82 21.45 8.43
CA ILE A 116 15.25 21.02 9.71
C ILE A 116 16.36 20.58 10.67
N ILE A 117 17.36 19.84 10.19
CA ILE A 117 18.48 19.39 11.02
C ILE A 117 19.32 20.59 11.48
N ASP A 118 19.62 21.52 10.58
CA ASP A 118 20.42 22.72 10.89
C ASP A 118 19.71 23.57 11.95
N ASN A 119 18.42 23.86 11.77
CA ASN A 119 17.60 24.60 12.75
C ASN A 119 17.48 23.85 14.09
N SER A 120 17.42 22.52 14.06
CA SER A 120 17.35 21.71 15.28
C SER A 120 18.67 21.76 16.06
N GLN A 121 19.80 21.77 15.36
CA GLN A 121 21.11 21.90 15.99
C GLN A 121 21.27 23.28 16.63
N GLU A 122 20.91 24.35 15.91
CA GLU A 122 20.93 25.72 16.44
C GLU A 122 20.05 25.88 17.69
N LEU A 123 18.82 25.34 17.65
CA LEU A 123 17.92 25.37 18.81
C LEU A 123 18.51 24.65 20.04
N VAL A 124 19.17 23.50 19.82
CA VAL A 124 19.82 22.75 20.92
C VAL A 124 21.01 23.52 21.48
N GLU A 125 21.80 24.18 20.62
CA GLU A 125 22.92 25.04 21.02
C GLU A 125 22.44 26.26 21.82
N ASP A 126 21.34 26.90 21.41
CA ASP A 126 20.74 28.03 22.13
C ASP A 126 20.22 27.62 23.51
N ILE A 127 19.50 26.49 23.60
CA ILE A 127 19.02 25.95 24.88
C ILE A 127 20.21 25.65 25.79
N PHE A 128 21.28 25.06 25.25
CA PHE A 128 22.49 24.78 26.01
C PHE A 128 23.12 26.06 26.60
N ASN A 129 23.24 27.10 25.78
CA ASN A 129 23.80 28.38 26.20
C ASN A 129 22.97 29.01 27.33
N VAL A 130 21.64 28.98 27.24
CA VAL A 130 20.75 29.47 28.30
C VAL A 130 20.91 28.67 29.60
N VAL A 131 20.99 27.34 29.52
CA VAL A 131 21.16 26.47 30.69
C VAL A 131 22.53 26.69 31.34
N CYS A 132 23.60 26.77 30.55
CA CYS A 132 24.95 27.04 31.03
C CYS A 132 25.08 28.41 31.72
N ASN A 133 24.41 29.43 31.20
CA ASN A 133 24.39 30.77 31.79
C ASN A 133 23.70 30.75 33.17
N ARG A 134 22.56 30.06 33.30
CA ARG A 134 21.84 29.94 34.58
C ARG A 134 22.57 29.11 35.62
N LEU A 135 23.25 28.04 35.20
CA LEU A 135 24.06 27.21 36.11
C LEU A 135 25.30 27.94 36.62
N SER A 136 25.87 28.84 35.80
CA SER A 136 27.01 29.67 36.20
C SER A 136 26.66 30.69 37.28
N SER A 137 25.39 31.09 37.40
CA SER A 137 24.88 32.00 38.44
C SER A 137 24.72 31.34 39.82
N ASN A 138 24.58 30.01 39.89
CA ASN A 138 24.17 29.28 41.11
C ASN A 138 25.32 28.53 41.83
N GLN A 139 26.59 28.77 41.49
CA GLN A 139 27.78 28.10 42.05
C GLN A 139 27.74 26.54 42.06
N ASN A 140 26.88 25.92 41.26
CA ASN A 140 26.67 24.47 41.28
C ASN A 140 27.61 23.76 40.27
N PHE A 141 28.87 23.61 40.64
CA PHE A 141 29.96 23.15 39.75
C PHE A 141 29.75 21.71 39.23
N ALA A 142 29.23 20.81 40.07
CA ALA A 142 28.98 19.42 39.69
C ALA A 142 27.88 19.29 38.62
N GLY A 143 26.78 20.05 38.77
CA GLY A 143 25.70 20.08 37.77
C GLY A 143 26.14 20.63 36.42
N LYS A 144 27.04 21.63 36.42
CA LYS A 144 27.61 22.19 35.19
C LYS A 144 28.44 21.17 34.40
N ILE A 145 29.24 20.34 35.09
CA ILE A 145 30.05 19.31 34.43
C ILE A 145 29.15 18.22 33.82
N ILE A 146 28.16 17.74 34.55
CA ILE A 146 27.24 16.69 34.08
C ILE A 146 26.45 17.17 32.85
N VAL A 147 25.92 18.40 32.91
CA VAL A 147 25.18 18.97 31.78
C VAL A 147 26.09 19.20 30.58
N ALA A 148 27.29 19.73 30.77
CA ALA A 148 28.24 19.93 29.67
C ALA A 148 28.64 18.61 28.99
N ASP A 149 28.84 17.53 29.76
CA ASP A 149 29.15 16.20 29.24
C ASP A 149 28.00 15.64 28.38
N GLU A 150 26.76 15.70 28.87
CA GLU A 150 25.58 15.22 28.12
C GLU A 150 25.34 16.01 26.82
N PHE A 151 25.56 17.33 26.84
CA PHE A 151 25.43 18.16 25.64
C PHE A 151 26.58 17.95 24.64
N SER A 152 27.80 17.69 25.14
CA SER A 152 28.93 17.32 24.27
C SER A 152 28.61 16.05 23.48
N LYS A 153 28.06 15.02 24.14
CA LYS A 153 27.60 13.77 23.49
C LYS A 153 26.52 14.02 22.43
N ILE A 154 25.57 14.91 22.70
CA ILE A 154 24.51 15.28 21.74
C ILE A 154 25.09 16.01 20.53
N ASN A 155 25.96 16.99 20.76
CA ASN A 155 26.58 17.77 19.67
C ASN A 155 27.50 16.91 18.80
N GLU A 156 28.27 16.01 19.41
CA GLU A 156 29.07 15.02 18.67
C GLU A 156 28.20 14.19 17.71
N LYS A 157 27.01 13.74 18.13
CA LYS A 157 26.08 13.03 17.24
C LYS A 157 25.55 13.90 16.10
N PHE A 158 25.25 15.18 16.35
CA PHE A 158 24.88 16.12 15.28
C PHE A 158 26.03 16.33 14.30
N GLN A 159 27.27 16.49 14.76
CA GLN A 159 28.44 16.60 13.89
C GLN A 159 28.66 15.34 13.04
N MET A 160 28.48 14.16 13.64
CA MET A 160 28.54 12.88 12.91
C MET A 160 27.45 12.73 11.83
N LEU A 161 26.35 13.49 11.93
CA LEU A 161 25.19 13.44 11.03
C LEU A 161 24.95 14.75 10.26
N LYS A 162 25.93 15.66 10.26
CA LYS A 162 25.78 17.02 9.74
C LYS A 162 25.45 17.08 8.26
N THR A 163 26.19 16.33 7.45
CA THR A 163 26.02 16.29 6.00
C THR A 163 25.31 15.02 5.56
N GLU A 164 24.62 15.07 4.42
CA GLU A 164 23.96 13.91 3.84
C GLU A 164 24.92 12.73 3.63
N HIS A 165 26.15 13.01 3.17
CA HIS A 165 27.18 11.99 3.01
C HIS A 165 27.54 11.32 4.34
N MET A 166 27.72 12.09 5.41
CA MET A 166 28.01 11.56 6.74
C MET A 166 26.84 10.72 7.28
N ARG A 167 25.59 11.16 7.06
CA ARG A 167 24.39 10.40 7.44
C ARG A 167 24.32 9.04 6.75
N PHE A 168 24.51 8.99 5.42
CA PHE A 168 24.52 7.73 4.71
C PHE A 168 25.72 6.84 5.07
N LYS A 169 26.88 7.44 5.38
CA LYS A 169 28.04 6.68 5.90
C LYS A 169 27.71 6.06 7.26
N TYR A 170 27.09 6.81 8.16
CA TYR A 170 26.63 6.31 9.45
C TYR A 170 25.62 5.17 9.28
N PHE A 171 24.55 5.37 8.50
CA PHE A 171 23.51 4.35 8.30
C PHE A 171 24.03 3.10 7.59
N LYS A 172 25.03 3.24 6.71
CA LYS A 172 25.70 2.10 6.07
C LYS A 172 26.52 1.31 7.09
N ASN A 173 27.23 1.98 7.99
CA ASN A 173 28.03 1.35 9.02
C ASN A 173 27.17 0.68 10.11
N SER A 174 25.99 1.24 10.40
CA SER A 174 25.03 0.66 11.36
C SER A 174 24.12 -0.41 10.75
N GLU A 175 24.36 -0.84 9.50
CA GLU A 175 23.52 -1.80 8.74
C GLU A 175 22.03 -1.38 8.58
N THR A 176 21.66 -0.16 8.93
CA THR A 176 20.26 0.33 8.83
C THR A 176 19.90 0.88 7.45
N PHE A 177 20.88 1.11 6.59
CA PHE A 177 20.67 1.53 5.20
C PHE A 177 21.33 0.58 4.20
N LEU A 178 20.51 0.03 3.31
CA LEU A 178 20.95 -0.83 2.22
C LEU A 178 21.03 -0.03 0.92
N ARG A 179 22.25 0.32 0.50
CA ARG A 179 22.46 1.01 -0.77
C ARG A 179 22.22 0.05 -1.95
N PRO A 180 21.46 0.44 -2.98
CA PRO A 180 21.28 -0.38 -4.17
C PRO A 180 22.61 -0.58 -4.90
N LYS A 181 22.81 -1.79 -5.41
CA LYS A 181 23.95 -2.17 -6.26
C LYS A 181 23.52 -2.09 -7.72
N SER A 182 24.41 -1.62 -8.58
CA SER A 182 24.15 -1.54 -10.02
C SER A 182 24.67 -2.80 -10.69
N PHE A 183 23.89 -3.38 -11.60
CA PHE A 183 24.27 -4.51 -12.41
C PHE A 183 24.17 -4.12 -13.88
N TYR A 184 25.26 -4.32 -14.62
CA TYR A 184 25.34 -3.98 -16.03
C TYR A 184 24.68 -5.07 -16.88
N ILE A 185 23.78 -4.67 -17.78
CA ILE A 185 23.10 -5.59 -18.71
C ILE A 185 23.55 -5.36 -20.15
N GLY A 186 23.84 -4.11 -20.53
CA GLY A 186 24.25 -3.78 -21.89
C GLY A 186 24.39 -2.29 -22.13
N THR A 187 24.27 -1.87 -23.38
CA THR A 187 24.35 -0.47 -23.81
C THR A 187 23.10 -0.02 -24.56
N ARG A 188 22.50 1.07 -24.10
CA ARG A 188 21.39 1.72 -24.79
C ARG A 188 21.88 2.95 -25.56
N THR A 189 21.29 3.18 -26.71
CA THR A 189 21.56 4.35 -27.54
C THR A 189 20.50 5.41 -27.29
N THR A 190 20.91 6.64 -26.96
CA THR A 190 19.99 7.76 -26.70
C THR A 190 20.41 8.97 -27.52
N LEU A 191 19.44 9.69 -28.08
CA LEU A 191 19.69 10.96 -28.75
C LEU A 191 19.73 12.08 -27.71
N SER A 192 20.72 12.96 -27.78
CA SER A 192 20.81 14.17 -26.97
C SER A 192 20.98 15.39 -27.85
N ASN A 193 20.37 16.50 -27.45
CA ASN A 193 20.61 17.78 -28.12
C ASN A 193 22.02 18.26 -27.80
N ILE A 194 22.77 18.62 -28.84
CA ILE A 194 23.99 19.40 -28.67
C ILE A 194 23.56 20.78 -28.19
N SER A 195 24.10 21.21 -27.05
CA SER A 195 23.69 22.42 -26.31
C SER A 195 23.83 23.74 -27.07
N SER A 196 24.33 23.69 -28.32
CA SER A 196 24.65 24.86 -29.13
C SER A 196 24.07 24.88 -30.56
N THR A 197 23.56 23.77 -31.12
CA THR A 197 23.29 23.71 -32.58
C THR A 197 21.99 23.02 -33.02
N GLU A 198 21.07 22.68 -32.12
CA GLU A 198 19.85 21.87 -32.43
C GLU A 198 20.12 20.50 -33.10
N ALA A 199 21.38 20.14 -33.33
CA ALA A 199 21.78 18.86 -33.86
C ALA A 199 21.68 17.76 -32.78
N LEU A 200 21.24 16.58 -33.20
CA LEU A 200 21.08 15.41 -32.35
C LEU A 200 22.38 14.58 -32.37
N GLU A 201 22.99 14.40 -31.20
CA GLU A 201 24.11 13.48 -31.00
C GLU A 201 23.61 12.13 -30.49
N VAL A 202 24.22 11.05 -31.00
CA VAL A 202 23.97 9.69 -30.56
C VAL A 202 24.88 9.37 -29.37
N ILE A 203 24.33 9.33 -28.16
CA ILE A 203 25.05 8.94 -26.94
C ILE A 203 24.75 7.49 -26.58
N ILE A 204 25.80 6.70 -26.38
CA ILE A 204 25.72 5.36 -25.81
C ILE A 204 25.74 5.47 -24.28
N LYS A 205 24.71 4.97 -23.61
CA LYS A 205 24.59 4.89 -22.15
C LYS A 205 24.57 3.44 -21.70
N ASN A 206 25.04 3.16 -20.49
CA ASN A 206 24.89 1.84 -19.90
C ASN A 206 23.43 1.55 -19.56
N ALA A 207 22.94 0.38 -19.95
CA ALA A 207 21.73 -0.23 -19.45
C ALA A 207 22.06 -0.96 -18.13
N GLU A 208 21.54 -0.45 -17.02
CA GLU A 208 21.84 -0.95 -15.68
C GLU A 208 20.57 -1.23 -14.89
N VAL A 209 20.59 -2.31 -14.12
CA VAL A 209 19.57 -2.62 -13.11
C VAL A 209 20.08 -2.18 -11.75
N LYS A 210 19.25 -1.47 -11.00
CA LYS A 210 19.52 -1.14 -9.60
C LYS A 210 18.85 -2.17 -8.70
N LYS A 211 19.65 -2.97 -8.01
CA LYS A 211 19.20 -4.08 -7.17
C LYS A 211 19.44 -3.81 -5.68
N ILE A 212 18.47 -4.15 -4.86
CA ILE A 212 18.56 -4.15 -3.40
C ILE A 212 18.77 -5.58 -2.92
N CYS A 213 19.71 -5.81 -1.99
CA CYS A 213 20.01 -7.15 -1.49
C CYS A 213 18.87 -7.67 -0.62
N LEU A 214 18.17 -8.70 -1.11
CA LEU A 214 17.01 -9.27 -0.44
C LEU A 214 17.40 -10.01 0.82
N LYS A 215 18.52 -10.74 0.80
CA LYS A 215 18.98 -11.51 1.96
C LYS A 215 19.12 -10.62 3.20
N THR A 216 19.78 -9.49 3.07
CA THR A 216 19.99 -8.56 4.19
C THR A 216 18.68 -7.88 4.59
N LYS A 217 17.85 -7.49 3.61
CA LYS A 217 16.55 -6.86 3.88
C LYS A 217 15.60 -7.78 4.66
N LEU A 218 15.48 -9.03 4.24
CA LEU A 218 14.64 -10.04 4.89
C LEU A 218 15.19 -10.45 6.26
N LYS A 219 16.52 -10.51 6.42
CA LYS A 219 17.15 -10.74 7.72
C LYS A 219 16.70 -9.67 8.73
N HIS A 220 16.88 -8.39 8.39
CA HIS A 220 16.48 -7.30 9.28
C HIS A 220 14.97 -7.25 9.51
N PHE A 221 14.16 -7.58 8.50
CA PHE A 221 12.71 -7.67 8.66
C PHE A 221 12.29 -8.74 9.67
N LEU A 222 12.90 -9.93 9.61
CA LEU A 222 12.60 -11.02 10.55
C LEU A 222 13.16 -10.77 11.95
N GLU A 223 14.23 -9.95 12.07
CA GLU A 223 14.80 -9.52 13.35
C GLU A 223 13.95 -8.47 14.08
N LEU A 224 12.94 -7.88 13.40
CA LEU A 224 12.02 -6.96 14.05
C LEU A 224 11.23 -7.66 15.18
N PRO A 225 10.95 -6.95 16.28
CA PRO A 225 10.26 -7.52 17.42
C PRO A 225 8.87 -8.04 17.00
N ASN A 226 8.55 -9.25 17.45
CA ASN A 226 7.29 -9.97 17.20
C ASN A 226 7.02 -10.40 15.74
N VAL A 227 7.81 -9.97 14.76
CA VAL A 227 7.55 -10.32 13.34
C VAL A 227 7.74 -11.83 13.11
N TYR A 228 8.90 -12.37 13.49
CA TYR A 228 9.20 -13.80 13.32
C TYR A 228 8.21 -14.70 14.07
N SER A 229 7.90 -14.37 15.32
CA SER A 229 6.97 -15.14 16.15
C SER A 229 5.55 -15.15 15.57
N ASN A 230 5.06 -13.98 15.12
CA ASN A 230 3.73 -13.87 14.49
C ASN A 230 3.65 -14.68 13.20
N ILE A 231 4.72 -14.68 12.41
CA ILE A 231 4.83 -15.48 11.18
C ILE A 231 4.73 -16.97 11.50
N LEU A 232 5.46 -17.47 12.51
CA LEU A 232 5.41 -18.88 12.88
C LEU A 232 4.02 -19.31 13.36
N LEU A 233 3.40 -18.50 14.22
CA LEU A 233 2.04 -18.74 14.71
C LEU A 233 1.03 -18.80 13.55
N PHE A 234 1.17 -17.91 12.56
CA PHE A 234 0.33 -17.92 11.37
C PHE A 234 0.51 -19.22 10.56
N ILE A 235 1.76 -19.64 10.31
CA ILE A 235 2.05 -20.86 9.57
C ILE A 235 1.47 -22.10 10.27
N GLU A 236 1.63 -22.20 11.59
CA GLU A 236 1.10 -23.30 12.39
C GLU A 236 -0.43 -23.36 12.29
N LYS A 237 -1.10 -22.20 12.46
CA LYS A 237 -2.55 -22.10 12.35
C LYS A 237 -3.07 -22.53 10.98
N GLU A 238 -2.46 -22.04 9.90
CA GLU A 238 -2.90 -22.38 8.54
C GLU A 238 -2.65 -23.86 8.23
N THR A 239 -1.55 -24.44 8.72
CA THR A 239 -1.24 -25.87 8.52
C THR A 239 -2.25 -26.79 9.22
N ALA A 240 -2.86 -26.33 10.33
CA ALA A 240 -3.81 -27.11 11.10
C ALA A 240 -5.21 -27.24 10.44
N THR A 241 -5.55 -26.38 9.48
CA THR A 241 -6.89 -26.34 8.86
C THR A 241 -6.85 -26.68 7.36
N PRO A 242 -6.64 -27.95 6.96
CA PRO A 242 -6.44 -28.32 5.56
C PRO A 242 -7.71 -28.34 4.69
N GLU A 243 -8.91 -28.29 5.29
CA GLU A 243 -10.18 -28.37 4.56
C GLU A 243 -10.55 -27.08 3.81
N VAL A 244 -10.11 -25.94 4.35
CA VAL A 244 -10.31 -24.61 3.76
C VAL A 244 -8.98 -24.11 3.25
N LEU A 245 -8.94 -23.73 1.97
CA LEU A 245 -7.79 -23.14 1.32
C LEU A 245 -7.86 -21.62 1.47
N SER A 246 -7.09 -21.08 2.41
CA SER A 246 -6.86 -19.65 2.63
C SER A 246 -5.43 -19.22 2.36
N SER A 247 -4.48 -20.16 2.35
CA SER A 247 -3.07 -19.85 2.20
C SER A 247 -2.31 -20.92 1.39
N VAL A 248 -1.15 -20.53 0.87
CA VAL A 248 -0.21 -21.41 0.16
C VAL A 248 0.16 -22.63 1.00
N TYR A 249 0.18 -22.49 2.33
CA TYR A 249 0.54 -23.57 3.26
C TYR A 249 -0.41 -24.77 3.25
N GLN A 250 -1.68 -24.58 2.90
CA GLN A 250 -2.66 -25.66 2.80
C GLN A 250 -2.65 -26.32 1.41
N GLY A 251 -1.94 -25.73 0.45
CA GLY A 251 -1.87 -26.21 -0.92
C GLY A 251 -1.13 -27.54 -1.03
N ALA A 252 -1.62 -28.42 -1.90
CA ALA A 252 -1.00 -29.72 -2.17
C ALA A 252 0.45 -29.59 -2.67
N LEU A 253 0.78 -28.52 -3.41
CA LEU A 253 2.14 -28.25 -3.88
C LEU A 253 3.10 -27.96 -2.73
N TRP A 254 2.69 -27.10 -1.80
CA TRP A 254 3.52 -26.76 -0.64
C TRP A 254 3.81 -27.99 0.22
N ASN A 255 2.81 -28.84 0.46
CA ASN A 255 3.00 -30.08 1.22
C ASN A 255 4.05 -31.00 0.57
N LYS A 256 4.05 -31.11 -0.77
CA LYS A 256 5.09 -31.84 -1.52
C LYS A 256 6.47 -31.18 -1.44
N MET A 257 6.53 -29.85 -1.48
CA MET A 257 7.79 -29.11 -1.40
C MET A 257 8.40 -29.16 0.01
N LYS A 258 7.60 -28.93 1.05
CA LYS A 258 8.03 -28.97 2.46
C LYS A 258 8.73 -30.27 2.81
N ALA A 259 8.22 -31.40 2.31
CA ALA A 259 8.82 -32.72 2.49
C ALA A 259 10.29 -32.79 2.02
N LYS A 260 10.69 -31.99 1.02
CA LYS A 260 12.06 -31.95 0.47
C LYS A 260 13.05 -31.20 1.36
N PHE A 261 12.57 -30.39 2.30
CA PHE A 261 13.42 -29.52 3.13
C PHE A 261 13.61 -30.03 4.56
N GLY A 262 13.03 -31.17 4.91
CA GLY A 262 13.23 -31.84 6.19
C GLY A 262 12.82 -30.98 7.38
N THR A 263 13.74 -30.79 8.34
CA THR A 263 13.51 -30.04 9.58
C THR A 263 13.74 -28.54 9.47
N ARG A 264 14.08 -28.01 8.29
CA ARG A 264 14.36 -26.58 8.12
C ARG A 264 13.06 -25.78 8.04
N THR A 265 13.02 -24.63 8.70
CA THR A 265 11.95 -23.65 8.50
C THR A 265 12.12 -23.02 7.13
N VAL A 266 11.10 -23.16 6.27
CA VAL A 266 11.09 -22.61 4.91
C VAL A 266 9.98 -21.59 4.81
N PHE A 267 10.31 -20.40 4.32
CA PHE A 267 9.36 -19.35 4.02
C PHE A 267 9.17 -19.26 2.49
N PRO A 268 7.98 -19.55 1.96
CA PRO A 268 7.67 -19.38 0.55
C PRO A 268 7.60 -17.89 0.19
N PHE A 269 8.28 -17.53 -0.89
CA PHE A 269 8.03 -16.28 -1.60
C PHE A 269 6.75 -16.46 -2.44
N SER A 270 5.76 -15.60 -2.25
CA SER A 270 4.45 -15.73 -2.92
C SER A 270 4.33 -14.93 -4.20
N LEU A 271 4.99 -13.77 -4.29
CA LEU A 271 4.74 -12.84 -5.39
C LEU A 271 6.01 -12.12 -5.85
N PHE A 272 6.22 -12.16 -7.17
CA PHE A 272 7.02 -11.20 -7.91
C PHE A 272 6.04 -10.29 -8.66
N LEU A 273 5.80 -9.10 -8.13
CA LEU A 273 5.07 -8.07 -8.87
C LEU A 273 6.08 -7.30 -9.70
N ILE A 274 5.77 -7.12 -10.98
CA ILE A 274 6.51 -6.21 -11.84
C ILE A 274 5.52 -5.15 -12.28
N ASP A 275 5.81 -3.90 -11.93
CA ASP A 275 5.00 -2.77 -12.33
C ASP A 275 5.87 -1.73 -13.04
N ASP A 276 5.32 -1.10 -14.07
CA ASP A 276 5.98 -0.04 -14.82
C ASP A 276 5.29 1.29 -14.49
N PHE A 277 6.05 2.22 -13.91
CA PHE A 277 5.54 3.56 -13.62
C PHE A 277 6.35 4.62 -14.37
N GLU A 278 5.69 5.75 -14.66
CA GLU A 278 6.31 6.86 -15.38
C GLU A 278 6.45 8.09 -14.47
N PRO A 279 7.67 8.44 -14.03
CA PRO A 279 7.87 9.50 -13.05
C PRO A 279 7.83 10.92 -13.63
N CYS A 280 7.96 11.07 -14.95
CA CYS A 280 8.15 12.39 -15.58
C CYS A 280 6.92 12.90 -16.31
N ASN A 281 6.50 12.23 -17.39
CA ASN A 281 5.47 12.76 -18.29
C ASN A 281 4.49 11.66 -18.70
N SER A 282 3.53 11.35 -17.84
CA SER A 282 2.53 10.30 -18.06
C SER A 282 1.41 10.67 -19.04
N LEU A 283 1.29 11.94 -19.45
CA LEU A 283 0.13 12.43 -20.24
C LEU A 283 0.50 13.19 -21.52
N GLY A 284 1.78 13.52 -21.73
CA GLY A 284 2.22 14.27 -22.92
C GLY A 284 2.61 13.39 -24.11
N SER A 285 3.03 14.01 -25.21
CA SER A 285 3.48 13.33 -26.44
C SER A 285 4.71 12.42 -26.27
N ARG A 286 5.35 12.48 -25.10
CA ARG A 286 6.50 11.65 -24.71
C ARG A 286 6.13 10.58 -23.65
N ALA A 287 4.84 10.37 -23.41
CA ALA A 287 4.35 9.34 -22.52
C ALA A 287 4.81 7.95 -22.97
N GLY A 288 5.22 7.14 -22.02
CA GLY A 288 5.74 5.80 -22.19
C GLY A 288 7.23 5.71 -22.51
N LEU A 289 7.91 6.83 -22.80
CA LEU A 289 9.35 6.79 -23.08
C LEU A 289 10.17 6.57 -21.81
N TYR A 290 9.82 7.21 -20.70
CA TYR A 290 10.65 7.22 -19.49
C TYR A 290 10.16 6.27 -18.39
N LYS A 291 9.53 5.16 -18.79
CA LYS A 291 9.01 4.17 -17.86
C LYS A 291 10.13 3.48 -17.07
N VAL A 292 9.88 3.33 -15.78
CA VAL A 292 10.73 2.60 -14.84
C VAL A 292 9.98 1.37 -14.39
N GLY A 293 10.57 0.21 -14.61
CA GLY A 293 10.08 -1.07 -14.12
C GLY A 293 10.59 -1.32 -12.71
N ALA A 294 9.69 -1.72 -11.83
CA ALA A 294 9.96 -2.04 -10.44
C ALA A 294 9.56 -3.49 -10.15
N VAL A 295 10.46 -4.24 -9.52
CA VAL A 295 10.22 -5.60 -9.07
C VAL A 295 10.01 -5.60 -7.57
N TYR A 296 8.83 -6.01 -7.13
CA TYR A 296 8.46 -6.15 -5.73
C TYR A 296 8.33 -7.61 -5.33
N ILE A 297 8.64 -7.90 -4.08
CA ILE A 297 8.54 -9.22 -3.49
C ILE A 297 7.68 -9.15 -2.24
N SER A 298 6.72 -10.07 -2.15
CA SER A 298 5.93 -10.30 -0.94
C SER A 298 6.16 -11.72 -0.41
N LEU A 299 6.05 -11.87 0.90
CA LEU A 299 6.20 -13.14 1.60
C LEU A 299 4.82 -13.76 1.86
N ALA A 300 4.64 -15.04 1.49
CA ALA A 300 3.36 -15.73 1.74
C ALA A 300 3.12 -16.01 3.23
N CYS A 301 4.18 -15.89 4.05
CA CYS A 301 4.12 -16.11 5.50
C CYS A 301 3.57 -14.93 6.29
N ILE A 302 3.37 -13.77 5.67
CA ILE A 302 2.83 -12.60 6.35
C ILE A 302 1.31 -12.78 6.48
N PRO A 303 0.74 -12.58 7.69
CA PRO A 303 -0.71 -12.60 7.88
C PRO A 303 -1.42 -11.66 6.90
N PRO A 304 -2.51 -12.07 6.24
CA PRO A 304 -3.03 -11.27 5.14
C PRO A 304 -3.78 -10.00 5.58
N GLU A 305 -3.91 -9.74 6.89
CA GLU A 305 -4.27 -8.42 7.45
C GLU A 305 -3.15 -7.39 7.31
N GLN A 306 -1.90 -7.85 7.24
CA GLN A 306 -0.69 -7.04 7.19
C GLN A 306 -0.03 -7.09 5.80
N ALA A 307 -0.31 -8.11 5.00
CA ALA A 307 0.31 -8.31 3.69
C ALA A 307 0.04 -7.17 2.70
N SER A 308 -1.08 -6.43 2.85
CA SER A 308 -1.41 -5.29 1.99
C SER A 308 -0.73 -3.98 2.40
N SER A 309 -0.04 -3.94 3.54
CA SER A 309 0.71 -2.76 3.97
C SER A 309 1.97 -2.58 3.13
N LEU A 310 2.21 -1.37 2.62
CA LEU A 310 3.39 -1.06 1.78
C LEU A 310 4.73 -1.43 2.45
N GLU A 311 4.79 -1.36 3.78
CA GLU A 311 5.99 -1.75 4.56
C GLU A 311 6.34 -3.24 4.42
N ASN A 312 5.35 -4.08 4.09
CA ASN A 312 5.50 -5.52 3.88
C ASN A 312 5.66 -5.92 2.40
N ILE A 313 5.73 -4.93 1.50
CA ILE A 313 5.97 -5.12 0.07
C ILE A 313 7.40 -4.67 -0.24
N PHE A 314 8.28 -5.63 -0.52
CA PHE A 314 9.71 -5.37 -0.61
C PHE A 314 10.15 -5.09 -2.04
N LEU A 315 10.50 -3.83 -2.32
CA LEU A 315 11.23 -3.50 -3.55
C LEU A 315 12.56 -4.27 -3.62
N SER A 316 12.76 -4.97 -4.74
CA SER A 316 13.94 -5.79 -5.04
C SER A 316 14.80 -5.18 -6.13
N GLN A 317 14.21 -4.72 -7.23
CA GLN A 317 14.92 -4.19 -8.40
C GLN A 317 14.19 -3.01 -9.03
N LEU A 318 14.97 -2.10 -9.60
CA LEU A 318 14.50 -1.03 -10.47
C LEU A 318 15.30 -1.07 -11.78
N PHE A 319 14.61 -0.89 -12.89
CA PHE A 319 15.22 -0.86 -14.21
C PHE A 319 14.45 0.04 -15.17
N TYR A 320 15.05 0.36 -16.30
CA TYR A 320 14.38 1.10 -17.37
C TYR A 320 13.54 0.14 -18.21
N SER A 321 12.24 0.39 -18.35
CA SER A 321 11.32 -0.60 -18.94
C SER A 321 11.65 -0.93 -20.39
N ASN A 322 12.16 0.02 -21.18
CA ASN A 322 12.56 -0.25 -22.56
C ASN A 322 13.81 -1.14 -22.67
N ASP A 323 14.71 -1.09 -21.68
CA ASP A 323 15.89 -1.96 -21.67
C ASP A 323 15.43 -3.42 -21.49
N ARG A 324 14.38 -3.67 -20.70
CA ARG A 324 13.77 -4.99 -20.53
C ARG A 324 13.27 -5.58 -21.85
N SER A 325 12.54 -4.81 -22.65
CA SER A 325 12.06 -5.24 -23.97
C SER A 325 13.21 -5.57 -24.93
N THR A 326 14.38 -4.95 -24.73
CA THR A 326 15.55 -5.11 -25.62
C THR A 326 16.41 -6.33 -25.26
N TYR A 327 16.71 -6.55 -23.97
CA TYR A 327 17.61 -7.64 -23.54
C TYR A 327 16.88 -8.87 -23.01
N GLY A 328 15.56 -8.84 -22.93
CA GLY A 328 14.73 -9.96 -22.51
C GLY A 328 14.72 -10.23 -21.00
N ASN A 329 13.68 -10.93 -20.54
CA ASN A 329 13.46 -11.17 -19.12
C ASN A 329 14.57 -12.00 -18.46
N GLU A 330 15.14 -12.98 -19.17
CA GLU A 330 16.17 -13.88 -18.63
C GLU A 330 17.38 -13.12 -18.09
N ASN A 331 17.89 -12.15 -18.86
CA ASN A 331 19.06 -11.37 -18.47
C ASN A 331 18.74 -10.44 -17.27
N PHE A 332 17.56 -9.83 -17.25
CA PHE A 332 17.12 -8.97 -16.15
C PHE A 332 16.92 -9.73 -14.84
N PHE A 333 16.28 -10.90 -14.90
CA PHE A 333 16.00 -11.69 -13.71
C PHE A 333 17.14 -12.64 -13.33
N SER A 334 18.13 -12.88 -14.18
CA SER A 334 19.29 -13.75 -13.91
C SER A 334 19.93 -13.46 -12.55
N THR A 335 20.13 -12.19 -12.22
CA THR A 335 20.75 -11.77 -10.96
C THR A 335 19.81 -11.94 -9.77
N LEU A 336 18.51 -11.80 -9.97
CA LEU A 336 17.50 -12.08 -8.94
C LEU A 336 17.45 -13.58 -8.64
N ILE A 337 17.30 -14.36 -9.71
CA ILE A 337 17.29 -15.81 -9.71
C ILE A 337 18.58 -16.32 -9.07
N TYR A 338 19.75 -15.77 -9.40
CA TYR A 338 21.03 -16.16 -8.79
C TYR A 338 21.08 -15.97 -7.26
N GLU A 339 20.53 -14.85 -6.75
CA GLU A 339 20.47 -14.62 -5.29
C GLU A 339 19.49 -15.60 -4.62
N LEU A 340 18.38 -15.92 -5.28
CA LEU A 340 17.43 -16.92 -4.83
C LEU A 340 17.96 -18.36 -5.02
N SER A 341 18.84 -18.58 -6.00
CA SER A 341 19.31 -19.89 -6.47
C SER A 341 20.43 -20.49 -5.66
N ARG A 342 21.05 -19.71 -4.75
CA ARG A 342 21.78 -20.29 -3.61
C ARG A 342 20.87 -21.17 -2.71
N GLY A 343 19.56 -21.26 -3.02
CA GLY A 343 18.63 -22.30 -2.60
C GLY A 343 17.71 -22.91 -3.70
N VAL A 344 17.89 -22.63 -5.00
CA VAL A 344 17.09 -23.26 -6.09
C VAL A 344 17.67 -24.65 -6.34
N LYS A 345 17.00 -25.66 -5.78
CA LYS A 345 17.39 -27.07 -5.91
C LYS A 345 16.78 -27.75 -7.13
N GLU A 346 15.76 -27.15 -7.74
CA GLU A 346 15.02 -27.73 -8.86
C GLU A 346 14.32 -26.67 -9.71
N VAL A 347 14.07 -27.01 -10.98
CA VAL A 347 13.31 -26.19 -11.92
C VAL A 347 11.88 -26.00 -11.40
N CYS A 348 11.34 -24.81 -11.61
CA CYS A 348 9.97 -24.46 -11.25
C CYS A 348 8.98 -25.49 -11.84
N VAL A 349 8.14 -26.11 -11.00
CA VAL A 349 7.16 -27.13 -11.45
C VAL A 349 6.18 -26.57 -12.49
N TRP A 350 5.94 -25.26 -12.43
CA TRP A 350 5.05 -24.56 -13.34
C TRP A 350 5.59 -24.48 -14.77
N ASN A 351 6.92 -24.56 -14.96
CA ASN A 351 7.54 -24.63 -16.29
C ASN A 351 7.21 -25.91 -17.07
N LYS A 352 6.51 -26.87 -16.43
CA LYS A 352 5.99 -28.07 -17.10
C LYS A 352 4.68 -27.80 -17.87
N LEU A 353 4.01 -26.69 -17.59
CA LEU A 353 2.79 -26.33 -18.29
C LEU A 353 3.14 -25.86 -19.71
N PRO A 354 2.45 -26.36 -20.76
CA PRO A 354 2.68 -25.89 -22.12
C PRO A 354 2.38 -24.39 -22.19
N ASN A 355 3.27 -23.63 -22.85
CA ASN A 355 3.21 -22.18 -22.98
C ASN A 355 3.35 -21.39 -21.66
N PHE A 356 3.86 -22.01 -20.61
CA PHE A 356 4.17 -21.33 -19.36
C PHE A 356 5.63 -21.52 -18.95
N ASP A 357 6.35 -20.41 -18.84
CA ASP A 357 7.67 -20.36 -18.22
C ASP A 357 7.71 -19.23 -17.19
N VAL A 358 8.18 -19.53 -15.99
CA VAL A 358 8.19 -18.60 -14.85
C VAL A 358 9.06 -17.36 -15.08
N THR A 359 9.96 -17.39 -16.06
CA THR A 359 10.82 -16.26 -16.45
C THR A 359 10.27 -15.48 -17.64
N GLN A 360 9.38 -16.08 -18.43
CA GLN A 360 8.79 -15.47 -19.62
C GLN A 360 7.41 -14.89 -19.33
N ASN A 361 6.60 -15.58 -18.53
CA ASN A 361 5.23 -15.17 -18.24
C ASN A 361 5.20 -14.29 -16.99
N ILE A 362 4.70 -13.08 -17.18
CA ILE A 362 4.31 -12.18 -16.08
C ILE A 362 3.12 -12.84 -15.37
N TYR A 363 3.12 -12.77 -14.04
CA TYR A 363 2.12 -13.39 -13.18
C TYR A 363 0.69 -13.05 -13.64
N VAL A 364 -0.18 -14.06 -13.71
CA VAL A 364 -1.61 -13.94 -13.99
C VAL A 364 -2.25 -13.35 -12.74
N ASP A 365 -2.83 -12.17 -12.83
CA ASP A 365 -3.49 -11.52 -11.71
C ASP A 365 -4.91 -11.08 -12.06
N LEU A 366 -5.75 -11.10 -11.02
CA LEU A 366 -7.16 -10.79 -11.16
C LEU A 366 -7.40 -9.35 -11.65
N MET A 367 -6.45 -8.44 -11.41
CA MET A 367 -6.55 -7.07 -11.89
C MET A 367 -6.42 -7.02 -13.40
N HIS A 368 -5.39 -7.61 -13.98
CA HIS A 368 -5.12 -7.57 -15.42
C HIS A 368 -6.01 -8.51 -16.22
N ASP A 369 -6.25 -9.73 -15.72
CA ASP A 369 -6.96 -10.76 -16.49
C ASP A 369 -8.49 -10.60 -16.39
N LEU A 370 -9.01 -10.31 -15.19
CA LEU A 370 -10.45 -10.19 -14.97
C LEU A 370 -10.92 -8.73 -15.07
N LEU A 371 -10.39 -7.83 -14.23
CA LEU A 371 -10.89 -6.45 -14.13
C LEU A 371 -10.51 -5.61 -15.37
N GLU A 372 -9.28 -5.72 -15.84
CA GLU A 372 -8.76 -5.00 -17.00
C GLU A 372 -8.78 -5.82 -18.30
N GLY A 373 -9.12 -7.10 -18.19
CA GLY A 373 -9.27 -8.02 -19.30
C GLY A 373 -10.75 -8.30 -19.57
N VAL A 374 -11.22 -9.48 -19.15
CA VAL A 374 -12.55 -10.02 -19.48
C VAL A 374 -13.68 -9.03 -19.22
N LEU A 375 -13.72 -8.39 -18.05
CA LEU A 375 -14.83 -7.50 -17.67
C LEU A 375 -14.93 -6.24 -18.52
N ARG A 376 -13.82 -5.76 -19.11
CA ARG A 376 -13.86 -4.59 -20.01
C ARG A 376 -14.72 -4.84 -21.24
N TYR A 377 -14.75 -6.08 -21.71
CA TYR A 377 -15.52 -6.49 -22.89
C TYR A 377 -16.92 -6.91 -22.48
N ASP A 378 -17.05 -7.79 -21.48
CA ASP A 378 -18.34 -8.34 -21.05
C ASP A 378 -19.31 -7.24 -20.61
N ILE A 379 -18.86 -6.33 -19.73
CA ILE A 379 -19.73 -5.25 -19.23
C ILE A 379 -20.10 -4.27 -20.36
N ALA A 380 -19.19 -4.02 -21.31
CA ALA A 380 -19.47 -3.19 -22.47
C ALA A 380 -20.57 -3.81 -23.35
N LEU A 381 -20.48 -5.12 -23.60
CA LEU A 381 -21.46 -5.88 -24.38
C LEU A 381 -22.82 -5.96 -23.68
N ILE A 382 -22.83 -6.23 -22.37
CA ILE A 382 -24.05 -6.25 -21.54
C ILE A 382 -24.77 -4.90 -21.62
N ILE A 383 -24.05 -3.79 -21.39
CA ILE A 383 -24.65 -2.46 -21.42
C ILE A 383 -25.17 -2.13 -22.81
N ASN A 384 -24.40 -2.44 -23.87
CA ASN A 384 -24.80 -2.17 -25.24
C ASN A 384 -26.05 -2.96 -25.64
N ASP A 385 -26.12 -4.24 -25.28
CA ASP A 385 -27.29 -5.09 -25.58
C ASP A 385 -28.56 -4.61 -24.85
N LEU A 386 -28.45 -4.30 -23.55
CA LEU A 386 -29.60 -3.80 -22.77
C LEU A 386 -30.11 -2.43 -23.27
N ILE A 387 -29.20 -1.57 -23.74
CA ILE A 387 -29.56 -0.29 -24.39
C ILE A 387 -30.23 -0.55 -25.75
N ASN A 388 -29.71 -1.47 -26.56
CA ASN A 388 -30.29 -1.82 -27.86
C ASN A 388 -31.70 -2.42 -27.71
N LYS A 389 -31.94 -3.20 -26.65
CA LYS A 389 -33.26 -3.70 -26.25
C LYS A 389 -34.18 -2.63 -25.64
N LYS A 390 -33.71 -1.38 -25.54
CA LYS A 390 -34.44 -0.20 -25.02
C LYS A 390 -34.92 -0.35 -23.58
N ILE A 391 -34.19 -1.12 -22.76
CA ILE A 391 -34.52 -1.29 -21.34
C ILE A 391 -34.18 -0.02 -20.54
N PHE A 392 -33.03 0.60 -20.84
CA PHE A 392 -32.62 1.89 -20.30
C PHE A 392 -31.75 2.65 -21.31
N THR A 393 -31.47 3.93 -21.04
CA THR A 393 -30.59 4.77 -21.87
C THR A 393 -29.25 5.03 -21.19
N LEU A 394 -28.21 5.35 -21.97
CA LEU A 394 -26.90 5.68 -21.42
C LEU A 394 -26.96 6.88 -20.46
N GLU A 395 -27.82 7.86 -20.75
CA GLU A 395 -28.05 9.03 -19.90
C GLU A 395 -28.60 8.60 -18.53
N ASN A 396 -29.61 7.71 -18.50
CA ASN A 396 -30.19 7.20 -17.25
C ASN A 396 -29.13 6.47 -16.40
N LEU A 397 -28.30 5.61 -17.02
CA LEU A 397 -27.22 4.94 -16.29
C LEU A 397 -26.20 5.94 -15.73
N ASN A 398 -25.78 6.91 -16.53
CA ASN A 398 -24.80 7.92 -16.11
C ASN A 398 -25.34 8.89 -15.04
N GLU A 399 -26.65 9.18 -15.03
CA GLU A 399 -27.30 9.91 -13.95
C GLU A 399 -27.31 9.10 -12.65
N ARG A 400 -27.69 7.82 -12.73
CA ARG A 400 -27.68 6.93 -11.56
C ARG A 400 -26.27 6.77 -10.98
N ILE A 401 -25.24 6.67 -11.83
CA ILE A 401 -23.83 6.69 -11.40
C ILE A 401 -23.49 8.01 -10.69
N LYS A 402 -23.87 9.15 -11.27
CA LYS A 402 -23.55 10.48 -10.73
C LYS A 402 -24.12 10.72 -9.33
N PHE A 403 -25.33 10.22 -9.07
CA PHE A 403 -26.01 10.39 -7.78
C PHE A 403 -25.83 9.21 -6.83
N PHE A 404 -25.03 8.19 -7.21
CA PHE A 404 -24.80 7.03 -6.37
C PHE A 404 -24.02 7.40 -5.11
N GLN A 405 -24.60 7.10 -3.95
CA GLN A 405 -23.94 7.33 -2.66
C GLN A 405 -23.16 6.09 -2.24
N PHE A 406 -21.83 6.18 -2.31
CA PHE A 406 -20.95 5.11 -1.85
C PHE A 406 -20.99 4.97 -0.32
N SER A 407 -20.87 3.72 0.14
CA SER A 407 -20.61 3.45 1.54
C SER A 407 -19.25 4.02 1.95
N LYS A 408 -19.07 4.36 3.24
CA LYS A 408 -17.83 4.98 3.76
C LYS A 408 -16.54 4.23 3.38
N CYS A 409 -16.61 2.92 3.11
CA CYS A 409 -15.46 2.11 2.71
C CYS A 409 -15.07 2.23 1.23
N ASN A 410 -15.96 2.71 0.36
CA ASN A 410 -15.77 2.75 -1.10
C ASN A 410 -15.74 4.17 -1.69
N VAL A 411 -15.70 5.19 -0.84
CA VAL A 411 -15.67 6.62 -1.25
C VAL A 411 -14.45 6.98 -2.10
N GLY A 412 -13.33 6.26 -1.94
CA GLY A 412 -12.08 6.53 -2.64
C GLY A 412 -12.03 6.10 -4.11
N ASN A 413 -12.96 5.26 -4.58
CA ASN A 413 -12.97 4.70 -5.94
C ASN A 413 -14.33 4.96 -6.62
N PRO A 414 -14.64 6.22 -6.98
CA PRO A 414 -15.92 6.55 -7.60
C PRO A 414 -16.06 5.87 -8.95
N MET A 415 -17.29 5.44 -9.28
CA MET A 415 -17.59 4.90 -10.60
C MET A 415 -17.53 6.02 -11.65
N PRO A 416 -16.72 5.89 -12.71
CA PRO A 416 -16.67 6.88 -13.77
C PRO A 416 -17.91 6.77 -14.66
N GLN A 417 -18.30 7.89 -15.25
CA GLN A 417 -19.36 7.90 -16.25
C GLN A 417 -18.92 7.17 -17.52
N ILE A 418 -19.81 6.38 -18.09
CA ILE A 418 -19.54 5.58 -19.28
C ILE A 418 -19.72 6.46 -20.51
N LYS A 419 -18.66 6.55 -21.31
CA LYS A 419 -18.65 7.31 -22.56
C LYS A 419 -19.26 6.48 -23.68
N MET A 420 -19.93 7.16 -24.62
CA MET A 420 -20.46 6.52 -25.83
C MET A 420 -19.37 5.83 -26.67
N THR A 421 -18.13 6.35 -26.63
CA THR A 421 -16.97 5.74 -27.30
C THR A 421 -16.67 4.35 -26.77
N HIS A 422 -16.87 4.08 -25.48
CA HIS A 422 -16.65 2.75 -24.89
C HIS A 422 -17.63 1.72 -25.44
N LEU A 423 -18.90 2.11 -25.61
CA LEU A 423 -19.93 1.24 -26.17
C LEU A 423 -19.71 0.97 -27.65
N LYS A 424 -19.35 2.00 -28.43
CA LYS A 424 -19.01 1.86 -29.85
C LYS A 424 -17.83 0.92 -30.08
N ASN A 425 -16.82 0.99 -29.21
CA ASN A 425 -15.63 0.14 -29.29
C ASN A 425 -15.83 -1.22 -28.61
N LYS A 426 -17.01 -1.51 -28.04
CA LYS A 426 -17.30 -2.71 -27.22
C LYS A 426 -16.26 -2.97 -26.12
N CYS A 427 -15.68 -1.90 -25.58
CA CYS A 427 -14.59 -1.99 -24.60
C CYS A 427 -14.61 -0.77 -23.67
N ILE A 428 -14.78 -1.01 -22.37
CA ILE A 428 -14.74 0.03 -21.34
C ILE A 428 -13.32 0.13 -20.79
N VAL A 429 -12.62 1.22 -21.11
CA VAL A 429 -11.25 1.46 -20.63
C VAL A 429 -11.29 2.38 -19.41
N ILE A 430 -11.30 1.76 -18.23
CA ILE A 430 -11.23 2.40 -16.91
C ILE A 430 -10.24 1.62 -16.03
N SER A 431 -9.87 2.16 -14.87
CA SER A 431 -8.98 1.46 -13.93
C SER A 431 -9.66 0.22 -13.34
N ALA A 432 -8.86 -0.76 -12.92
CA ALA A 432 -9.38 -1.97 -12.31
C ALA A 432 -10.29 -1.73 -11.09
N ALA A 433 -9.95 -0.75 -10.24
CA ALA A 433 -10.75 -0.39 -9.07
C ALA A 433 -12.11 0.19 -9.48
N GLU A 434 -12.15 1.01 -10.52
CA GLU A 434 -13.38 1.56 -11.08
C GLU A 434 -14.23 0.46 -11.74
N MET A 435 -13.61 -0.48 -12.44
CA MET A 435 -14.32 -1.64 -13.03
C MET A 435 -14.92 -2.54 -11.96
N LEU A 436 -14.15 -2.84 -10.89
CA LEU A 436 -14.66 -3.61 -9.76
C LEU A 436 -15.88 -2.93 -9.12
N SER A 437 -15.80 -1.62 -8.89
CA SER A 437 -16.93 -0.83 -8.40
C SER A 437 -18.12 -0.90 -9.34
N LEU A 438 -17.91 -0.67 -10.65
CA LEU A 438 -18.96 -0.72 -11.66
C LEU A 438 -19.66 -2.08 -11.66
N THR A 439 -18.91 -3.17 -11.84
CA THR A 439 -19.47 -4.53 -11.88
C THR A 439 -20.19 -4.90 -10.58
N THR A 440 -19.67 -4.46 -9.43
CA THR A 440 -20.29 -4.73 -8.13
C THR A 440 -21.61 -4.01 -7.93
N TYR A 441 -21.67 -2.73 -8.34
CA TYR A 441 -22.84 -1.89 -8.12
C TYR A 441 -23.82 -1.87 -9.29
N PHE A 442 -23.47 -2.44 -10.44
CA PHE A 442 -24.32 -2.48 -11.62
C PHE A 442 -25.69 -3.11 -11.33
N GLY A 443 -25.71 -4.21 -10.56
CA GLY A 443 -26.92 -4.86 -10.06
C GLY A 443 -27.86 -3.91 -9.30
N VAL A 444 -27.30 -3.02 -8.48
CA VAL A 444 -28.04 -2.03 -7.70
C VAL A 444 -28.45 -0.84 -8.56
N LEU A 445 -27.64 -0.47 -9.55
CA LEU A 445 -27.87 0.67 -10.42
C LEU A 445 -28.99 0.45 -11.42
N ILE A 446 -29.18 -0.75 -11.95
CA ILE A 446 -30.17 -0.98 -13.02
C ILE A 446 -31.07 -2.20 -12.79
N GLY A 447 -30.88 -2.97 -11.72
CA GLY A 447 -31.61 -4.22 -11.50
C GLY A 447 -33.12 -4.06 -11.32
N ASP A 448 -33.61 -2.85 -10.99
CA ASP A 448 -35.04 -2.50 -10.97
C ASP A 448 -35.64 -2.31 -12.38
N LEU A 449 -34.80 -2.03 -13.38
CA LEU A 449 -35.23 -1.77 -14.76
C LEU A 449 -35.19 -3.03 -15.63
N VAL A 450 -34.37 -4.03 -15.27
CA VAL A 450 -34.12 -5.20 -16.11
C VAL A 450 -35.04 -6.37 -15.73
N PRO A 451 -35.77 -6.97 -16.68
CA PRO A 451 -36.57 -8.16 -16.42
C PRO A 451 -35.72 -9.35 -15.95
N SER A 452 -36.19 -10.11 -14.95
CA SER A 452 -35.42 -11.23 -14.38
C SER A 452 -35.18 -12.39 -15.36
N GLU A 453 -36.00 -12.52 -16.40
CA GLU A 453 -35.86 -13.56 -17.42
C GLU A 453 -34.87 -13.22 -18.54
N GLU A 454 -34.38 -11.98 -18.58
CA GLU A 454 -33.51 -11.49 -19.64
C GLU A 454 -32.19 -12.29 -19.69
N PRO A 455 -31.86 -12.94 -20.83
CA PRO A 455 -30.64 -13.76 -20.94
C PRO A 455 -29.35 -12.98 -20.61
N THR A 456 -29.24 -11.73 -21.08
CA THR A 456 -28.10 -10.86 -20.80
C THR A 456 -27.95 -10.53 -19.32
N TRP A 457 -29.07 -10.47 -18.59
CA TRP A 457 -29.06 -10.28 -17.14
C TRP A 457 -28.56 -11.51 -16.41
N LYS A 458 -29.03 -12.70 -16.82
CA LYS A 458 -28.54 -13.98 -16.28
C LYS A 458 -27.03 -14.13 -16.51
N PHE A 459 -26.53 -13.69 -17.67
CA PHE A 459 -25.11 -13.65 -17.97
C PHE A 459 -24.34 -12.71 -17.01
N TYR A 460 -24.82 -11.49 -16.77
CA TYR A 460 -24.25 -10.58 -15.77
C TYR A 460 -24.19 -11.20 -14.36
N VAL A 461 -25.26 -11.86 -13.91
CA VAL A 461 -25.31 -12.49 -12.59
C VAL A 461 -24.24 -13.59 -12.45
N LYS A 462 -24.03 -14.40 -13.51
CA LYS A 462 -22.96 -15.42 -13.52
C LYS A 462 -21.57 -14.82 -13.43
N ILE A 463 -21.31 -13.73 -14.16
CA ILE A 463 -20.03 -12.99 -14.07
C ILE A 463 -19.82 -12.48 -12.65
N PHE A 464 -20.85 -11.90 -12.06
CA PHE A 464 -20.78 -11.38 -10.70
C PHE A 464 -20.48 -12.49 -9.69
N GLU A 465 -21.12 -13.66 -9.81
CA GLU A 465 -20.85 -14.82 -8.97
C GLU A 465 -19.43 -15.36 -9.13
N MET A 466 -18.94 -15.44 -10.37
CA MET A 466 -17.55 -15.80 -10.68
C MET A 466 -16.57 -14.82 -10.01
N MET A 467 -16.83 -13.51 -10.12
CA MET A 467 -16.02 -12.46 -9.50
C MET A 467 -16.03 -12.57 -7.97
N GLU A 468 -17.18 -12.85 -7.34
CA GLU A 468 -17.28 -13.05 -5.89
C GLU A 468 -16.48 -14.25 -5.40
N ILE A 469 -16.49 -15.36 -6.15
CA ILE A 469 -15.69 -16.53 -5.83
C ILE A 469 -14.21 -16.20 -5.96
N LEU A 470 -13.79 -15.57 -7.06
CA LEU A 470 -12.40 -15.23 -7.33
C LEU A 470 -11.81 -14.22 -6.31
N LEU A 471 -12.63 -13.29 -5.83
CA LEU A 471 -12.25 -12.33 -4.78
C LEU A 471 -12.37 -12.91 -3.36
N SER A 472 -12.85 -14.14 -3.21
CA SER A 472 -13.00 -14.78 -1.91
C SER A 472 -11.64 -15.08 -1.30
N ARG A 473 -11.51 -14.86 0.01
CA ARG A 473 -10.29 -15.19 0.76
C ARG A 473 -10.20 -16.67 1.17
N TYR A 474 -11.30 -17.40 1.06
CA TYR A 474 -11.43 -18.77 1.55
C TYR A 474 -12.10 -19.65 0.50
N PHE A 475 -11.36 -20.64 0.03
CA PHE A 475 -11.83 -21.60 -0.96
C PHE A 475 -12.03 -22.97 -0.33
N THR A 476 -13.00 -23.70 -0.85
CA THR A 476 -13.12 -25.14 -0.62
C THR A 476 -12.96 -25.83 -1.96
N LYS A 477 -12.60 -27.12 -1.97
CA LYS A 477 -12.50 -27.89 -3.22
C LYS A 477 -13.80 -27.85 -4.03
N VAL A 478 -14.94 -27.86 -3.35
CA VAL A 478 -16.27 -27.75 -3.98
C VAL A 478 -16.44 -26.40 -4.68
N LYS A 479 -16.06 -25.29 -4.03
CA LYS A 479 -16.10 -23.95 -4.67
C LYS A 479 -15.22 -23.87 -5.91
N LEU A 480 -14.06 -24.52 -5.91
CA LEU A 480 -13.16 -24.54 -7.08
C LEU A 480 -13.75 -25.34 -8.24
N GLN A 481 -14.40 -26.48 -7.97
CA GLN A 481 -15.12 -27.23 -8.99
C GLN A 481 -16.28 -26.42 -9.56
N TYR A 482 -17.03 -25.74 -8.69
CA TYR A 482 -18.12 -24.87 -9.10
C TYR A 482 -17.65 -23.68 -9.95
N LEU A 483 -16.52 -23.07 -9.62
CA LEU A 483 -15.89 -22.03 -10.45
C LEU A 483 -15.58 -22.55 -11.87
N GLY A 484 -15.11 -23.79 -11.99
CA GLY A 484 -14.87 -24.42 -13.30
C GLY A 484 -16.15 -24.52 -14.14
N VAL A 485 -17.26 -24.92 -13.52
CA VAL A 485 -18.59 -24.97 -14.18
C VAL A 485 -19.05 -23.57 -14.58
N LEU A 486 -18.89 -22.56 -13.71
CA LEU A 486 -19.26 -21.18 -14.01
C LEU A 486 -18.48 -20.61 -15.20
N ILE A 487 -17.18 -20.93 -15.33
CA ILE A 487 -16.36 -20.49 -16.47
C ILE A 487 -16.85 -21.15 -17.77
N GLU A 488 -17.16 -22.44 -17.75
CA GLU A 488 -17.70 -23.14 -18.92
C GLU A 488 -19.07 -22.57 -19.33
N GLU A 489 -19.95 -22.36 -18.36
CA GLU A 489 -21.26 -21.76 -18.59
C GLU A 489 -21.16 -20.32 -19.10
N HIS A 490 -20.20 -19.54 -18.59
CA HIS A 490 -19.91 -18.19 -19.05
C HIS A 490 -19.53 -18.20 -20.53
N HIS A 491 -18.55 -19.01 -20.94
CA HIS A 491 -18.13 -19.10 -22.33
C HIS A 491 -19.28 -19.53 -23.25
N ASN A 492 -20.06 -20.55 -22.87
CA ASN A 492 -21.20 -21.00 -23.68
C ASN A 492 -22.27 -19.90 -23.80
N SER A 493 -22.61 -19.23 -22.69
CA SER A 493 -23.61 -18.14 -22.70
C SER A 493 -23.12 -16.92 -23.49
N PHE A 494 -21.81 -16.65 -23.48
CA PHE A 494 -21.20 -15.57 -24.26
C PHE A 494 -21.40 -15.80 -25.75
N LEU A 495 -21.09 -17.01 -26.24
CA LEU A 495 -21.28 -17.40 -27.64
C LEU A 495 -22.77 -17.30 -28.06
N GLU A 496 -23.68 -17.80 -27.22
CA GLU A 496 -25.12 -17.81 -27.52
C GLU A 496 -25.75 -16.40 -27.56
N ILE A 497 -25.34 -15.51 -26.66
CA ILE A 497 -25.97 -14.19 -26.51
C ILE A 497 -25.38 -13.18 -27.50
N PHE A 498 -24.06 -13.20 -27.68
CA PHE A 498 -23.35 -12.16 -28.44
C PHE A 498 -22.94 -12.61 -29.86
N ASN A 499 -23.03 -13.92 -30.19
CA ASN A 499 -22.65 -14.49 -31.48
C ASN A 499 -21.23 -14.10 -31.94
N GLU A 500 -20.29 -13.98 -31.01
CA GLU A 500 -18.88 -13.66 -31.25
C GLU A 500 -17.97 -14.88 -31.17
#